data_AF-A0A812YU37-F1
#
_entry.id   AF-A0A812YU37-F1
#
_cell.length_a   1.000
_cell.length_b   1.000
_cell.length_c   1.000
_cell.angle_alpha   90.00
_cell.angle_beta   90.00
_cell.angle_gamma   90.00
#
_symmetry.space_group_name_H-M   'P 1'
#
loop_
_entity.id
_entity.type
_entity.pdbx_description
1 polymer ?
#
loop_
_entity_poly.entity_id
_entity_poly.type
_entity_poly.pdbx_seq_one_letter_code
_entity_poly.pdbx_strand_id
1 'polypeptide(L)'
;DGLKQANSVAEPVLIAFGSDTGVTEQVAKKFAGLCAERGVQVRRTCDLDEISDMEELKAAAIGATMVVMCSTCGHGDFPQNAGLFWSSLSSTTLAPK
;
A
#
# COMPACT_ATOMS: atom_id res chain seq x y z
N ASP A 1 -23.67 -28.76 -18.68
CA ASP A 1 -23.55 -27.84 -17.54
C ASP A 1 -22.06 -27.61 -17.23
N GLY A 2 -21.38 -26.58 -17.69
CA GLY A 2 -21.81 -25.19 -17.88
C GLY A 2 -21.11 -24.22 -16.92
N LEU A 3 -20.07 -24.63 -16.17
CA LEU A 3 -19.24 -23.71 -15.39
C LEU A 3 -18.31 -22.93 -16.33
N LYS A 4 -18.80 -21.79 -16.83
CA LYS A 4 -17.93 -20.71 -17.29
C LYS A 4 -17.06 -20.30 -16.11
N GLN A 5 -15.77 -20.69 -16.12
CA GLN A 5 -14.78 -20.01 -15.31
C GLN A 5 -14.75 -18.55 -15.76
N ALA A 6 -15.32 -17.67 -14.93
CA ALA A 6 -15.05 -16.25 -15.04
C ALA A 6 -13.57 -16.09 -14.66
N ASN A 7 -12.70 -16.00 -15.67
CA ASN A 7 -11.30 -15.68 -15.46
C ASN A 7 -11.20 -14.18 -15.14
N SER A 8 -11.75 -13.74 -14.01
CA SER A 8 -11.47 -12.40 -13.48
C SER A 8 -10.02 -12.45 -12.99
N VAL A 9 -9.11 -11.81 -13.73
CA VAL A 9 -7.77 -11.56 -13.22
C VAL A 9 -7.96 -10.83 -11.89
N ALA A 10 -7.50 -11.42 -10.79
CA ALA A 10 -7.58 -10.79 -9.48
C ALA A 10 -6.92 -9.40 -9.56
N GLU A 11 -7.57 -8.38 -8.99
CA GLU A 11 -6.99 -7.04 -9.00
C GLU A 11 -5.59 -7.10 -8.36
N PRO A 12 -4.57 -6.53 -9.02
CA PRO A 12 -3.23 -6.48 -8.46
C PRO A 12 -3.18 -5.70 -7.14
N VAL A 13 -2.17 -5.97 -6.33
CA VAL A 13 -1.96 -5.29 -5.05
C VAL A 13 -0.91 -4.19 -5.15
N LEU A 14 -1.20 -3.02 -4.58
CA LEU A 14 -0.24 -1.95 -4.29
C LEU A 14 0.13 -2.05 -2.82
N ILE A 15 1.40 -2.28 -2.51
CA ILE A 15 1.89 -2.41 -1.13
C ILE A 15 2.70 -1.17 -0.78
N ALA A 16 2.31 -0.46 0.27
CA ALA A 16 3.05 0.70 0.78
C ALA A 16 3.40 0.50 2.24
N PHE A 17 4.63 0.85 2.65
CA PHE A 17 5.06 0.64 4.04
C PHE A 17 5.73 1.84 4.70
N GLY A 18 5.51 1.96 6.00
CA GLY A 18 6.24 2.85 6.90
C GLY A 18 7.01 2.00 7.91
N SER A 19 8.32 2.22 8.03
CA SER A 19 9.20 1.38 8.85
C SER A 19 10.30 2.19 9.54
N ASP A 20 10.48 1.97 10.84
CA ASP A 20 11.55 2.62 11.63
C ASP A 20 12.89 1.89 11.49
N THR A 21 12.89 0.61 11.86
CA THR A 21 14.08 -0.25 11.95
C THR A 21 14.10 -1.35 10.89
N GLY A 22 13.31 -1.18 9.82
CA GLY A 22 13.23 -2.12 8.69
C GLY A 22 12.39 -3.39 8.91
N VAL A 23 11.73 -3.58 10.06
CA VAL A 23 10.88 -4.77 10.31
C VAL A 23 9.65 -4.77 9.41
N THR A 24 8.93 -3.65 9.34
CA THR A 24 7.70 -3.54 8.53
C THR A 24 8.00 -3.66 7.05
N GLU A 25 9.13 -3.10 6.59
CA GLU A 25 9.63 -3.29 5.22
C GLU A 25 9.84 -4.77 4.88
N GLN A 26 10.48 -5.54 5.78
CA GLN A 26 10.68 -6.98 5.58
C GLN A 26 9.34 -7.73 5.51
N VAL A 27 8.36 -7.35 6.34
CA VAL A 27 7.02 -7.92 6.29
C VAL A 27 6.34 -7.58 4.95
N ALA A 28 6.45 -6.33 4.46
CA ALA A 28 5.90 -5.92 3.17
C ALA A 28 6.52 -6.69 1.99
N LYS A 29 7.84 -6.86 1.99
CA LYS A 29 8.56 -7.67 0.98
C LYS A 29 8.17 -9.14 1.04
N LYS A 30 8.01 -9.71 2.24
CA LYS A 30 7.53 -11.09 2.41
C LYS A 30 6.09 -11.24 1.92
N PHE A 31 5.23 -10.28 2.21
CA PHE A 31 3.84 -10.26 1.73
C PHE A 31 3.77 -10.21 0.20
N ALA A 32 4.59 -9.37 -0.45
CA ALA A 32 4.72 -9.35 -1.91
C ALA A 32 5.11 -10.72 -2.49
N GLY A 33 6.06 -11.42 -1.85
CA GLY A 33 6.42 -12.80 -2.22
C GLY A 33 5.26 -13.78 -2.09
N LEU A 34 4.51 -13.72 -0.99
CA LEU A 34 3.32 -14.55 -0.76
C LEU A 34 2.21 -14.29 -1.79
N CYS A 35 2.06 -13.05 -2.26
CA CYS A 35 1.16 -12.69 -3.35
C CYS A 35 1.58 -13.38 -4.66
N ALA A 36 2.86 -13.26 -5.03
CA ALA A 36 3.40 -13.87 -6.23
C ALA A 36 3.23 -15.40 -6.23
N GLU A 37 3.52 -16.06 -5.09
CA GLU A 37 3.32 -17.51 -4.90
C GLU A 37 1.86 -17.95 -5.10
N ARG A 38 0.89 -17.04 -4.88
CA ARG A 38 -0.55 -17.30 -5.00
C ARG A 38 -1.14 -16.82 -6.33
N GLY A 39 -0.31 -16.37 -7.26
CA GLY A 39 -0.76 -15.83 -8.54
C GLY A 39 -1.44 -14.45 -8.43
N VAL A 40 -1.25 -13.74 -7.31
CA VAL A 40 -1.70 -12.36 -7.14
C VAL A 40 -0.61 -11.42 -7.65
N GLN A 41 -0.93 -10.61 -8.64
CA GLN A 41 0.01 -9.64 -9.21
C GLN A 41 0.31 -8.53 -8.19
N VAL A 42 1.59 -8.21 -8.00
CA VAL A 42 2.03 -7.06 -7.21
C VAL A 42 2.32 -5.91 -8.16
N ARG A 43 1.56 -4.82 -8.08
CA ARG A 43 1.75 -3.63 -8.92
C ARG A 43 3.01 -2.86 -8.52
N ARG A 44 3.17 -2.62 -7.22
CA ARG A 44 4.29 -1.87 -6.64
C ARG A 44 4.43 -2.24 -5.16
N THR A 45 5.66 -2.22 -4.67
CA THR A 45 6.00 -2.23 -3.24
C THR A 45 6.92 -1.05 -2.99
N CYS A 46 6.51 -0.10 -2.15
CA CYS A 46 7.24 1.16 -1.94
C CYS A 46 7.11 1.68 -0.51
N ASP A 47 7.97 2.63 -0.15
CA ASP A 47 7.79 3.41 1.06
C ASP A 47 6.51 4.26 0.97
N LEU A 48 5.92 4.64 2.10
CA LEU A 48 4.73 5.51 2.11
C LEU A 48 5.07 6.91 1.57
N ASP A 49 6.22 7.46 1.94
CA ASP A 49 6.66 8.79 1.48
C ASP A 49 7.16 8.82 0.03
N GLU A 50 7.31 7.66 -0.63
CA GLU A 50 7.47 7.62 -2.09
C GLU A 50 6.17 7.96 -2.85
N ILE A 51 5.02 7.97 -2.17
CA ILE A 51 3.75 8.46 -2.72
C ILE A 51 3.72 9.97 -2.44
N SER A 52 4.14 10.73 -3.45
CA SER A 52 4.49 12.15 -3.31
C SER A 52 3.27 13.06 -3.10
N ASP A 53 2.09 12.68 -3.60
CA ASP A 53 0.84 13.40 -3.40
C ASP A 53 -0.41 12.50 -3.56
N MET A 54 -1.59 13.09 -3.35
CA MET A 54 -2.88 12.37 -3.43
C MET A 54 -3.31 11.98 -4.85
N GLU A 55 -2.84 12.70 -5.88
CA GLU A 55 -3.13 12.33 -7.27
C GLU A 55 -2.27 11.13 -7.69
N GLU A 56 -1.00 11.07 -7.26
CA GLU A 56 -0.17 9.87 -7.40
C GLU A 56 -0.80 8.68 -6.68
N LEU A 57 -1.27 8.87 -5.43
CA LEU A 57 -1.95 7.81 -4.69
C LEU A 57 -3.17 7.28 -5.45
N LYS A 58 -4.02 8.19 -5.95
CA LYS A 58 -5.23 7.84 -6.70
C LYS A 58 -4.89 7.12 -8.00
N ALA A 59 -3.87 7.57 -8.73
CA ALA A 59 -3.41 6.93 -9.95
C ALA A 59 -2.78 5.55 -9.69
N ALA A 60 -2.04 5.38 -8.59
CA ALA A 60 -1.43 4.11 -8.23
C ALA A 60 -2.45 3.08 -7.71
N ALA A 61 -3.51 3.53 -7.04
CA ALA A 61 -4.56 2.69 -6.47
C ALA A 61 -5.67 2.31 -7.47
N ILE A 62 -5.80 2.99 -8.62
CA ILE A 62 -6.86 2.67 -9.58
C ILE A 62 -6.72 1.24 -10.13
N GLY A 63 -7.78 0.43 -10.00
CA GLY A 63 -7.73 -0.99 -10.37
C GLY A 63 -6.68 -1.78 -9.56
N ALA A 64 -6.46 -1.39 -8.31
CA ALA A 64 -5.59 -2.07 -7.36
C ALA A 64 -6.28 -2.20 -6.00
N THR A 65 -6.00 -3.29 -5.28
CA THR A 65 -6.18 -3.29 -3.83
C THR A 65 -4.94 -2.70 -3.17
N MET A 66 -5.10 -1.62 -2.40
CA MET A 66 -4.01 -1.02 -1.63
C MET A 66 -3.86 -1.70 -0.27
N VAL A 67 -2.63 -2.07 0.08
CA VAL A 67 -2.24 -2.61 1.39
C VAL A 67 -1.23 -1.66 2.02
N VAL A 68 -1.62 -1.01 3.11
CA VAL A 68 -0.76 -0.13 3.90
C VAL A 68 -0.25 -0.90 5.11
N MET A 69 1.07 -0.96 5.28
CA MET A 69 1.73 -1.61 6.42
C MET A 69 2.61 -0.59 7.15
N CYS A 70 2.21 -0.14 8.33
CA CYS A 70 2.93 0.92 9.05
C CYS A 70 3.20 0.49 10.49
N SER A 71 4.45 0.59 10.94
CA SER A 71 4.79 0.51 12.36
C SER A 71 4.52 1.84 13.06
N THR A 72 4.54 1.84 14.39
CA THR A 72 4.63 3.06 15.21
C THR A 72 6.05 3.23 15.74
N CYS A 73 6.45 4.48 15.95
CA CYS A 73 7.76 4.87 16.50
C CYS A 73 7.60 5.70 17.77
N GLY A 74 8.61 5.68 18.65
CA GLY A 74 8.69 6.57 19.80
C GLY A 74 7.40 6.59 20.66
N HIS A 75 6.75 7.74 20.72
CA HIS A 75 5.54 7.99 21.52
C HIS A 75 4.23 7.79 20.74
N GLY A 76 4.24 6.96 19.69
CA GLY A 76 3.11 6.77 18.79
C GLY A 76 3.20 7.57 17.50
N ASP A 77 4.40 8.07 17.18
CA ASP A 77 4.68 8.79 15.94
C ASP A 77 4.72 7.83 14.75
N PHE A 78 4.60 8.40 13.55
CA PHE A 78 4.84 7.68 12.31
C PHE A 78 6.34 7.49 12.07
N PRO A 79 6.74 6.42 11.37
CA PRO A 79 8.09 6.27 10.84
C PRO A 79 8.49 7.43 9.94
N GLN A 80 9.80 7.69 9.85
CA GLN A 80 10.33 8.80 9.06
C GLN A 80 9.91 8.74 7.59
N ASN A 81 9.71 7.55 7.02
CA ASN A 81 9.28 7.32 5.64
C ASN A 81 7.76 7.18 5.48
N ALA A 82 6.98 7.70 6.43
CA ALA A 82 5.50 7.75 6.38
C ALA A 82 4.91 9.11 6.79
N GLY A 83 5.76 10.07 7.17
CA GLY A 83 5.32 11.34 7.73
C GLY A 83 4.70 12.26 6.70
N LEU A 84 5.25 12.30 5.48
CA LEU A 84 4.72 13.11 4.38
C LEU A 84 3.37 12.55 3.93
N PHE A 85 3.27 11.23 3.80
CA PHE A 85 2.03 10.56 3.47
C PHE A 85 0.92 10.85 4.49
N TRP A 86 1.22 10.75 5.79
CA TRP A 86 0.26 11.09 6.85
C TRP A 86 -0.14 12.57 6.81
N SER A 87 0.80 13.48 6.58
CA SER A 87 0.53 14.92 6.49
C SER A 87 -0.40 15.25 5.32
N SER A 88 -0.21 14.56 4.19
CA SER A 88 -1.07 14.68 3.01
C SER A 88 -2.51 14.20 3.31
N LEU A 89 -2.64 13.00 3.92
CA LEU A 89 -3.94 12.41 4.28
C LEU A 89 -4.70 13.18 5.36
N SER A 90 -3.99 13.71 6.36
CA SER A 90 -4.59 14.45 7.49
C SER A 90 -4.94 15.90 7.13
N SER A 91 -4.63 16.35 5.93
CA SER A 91 -4.97 17.69 5.46
C SER A 91 -6.49 17.88 5.36
N THR A 92 -6.99 19.02 5.84
CA THR A 92 -8.42 19.36 5.92
C THR A 92 -9.13 19.40 4.57
N THR A 93 -8.37 19.41 3.46
CA THR A 93 -8.85 19.41 2.09
C THR A 93 -9.43 18.06 1.65
N LEU A 94 -9.16 16.97 2.40
CA LEU A 94 -9.68 15.62 2.14
C LEU A 94 -10.96 15.27 2.90
N ALA A 95 -11.55 16.22 3.65
CA ALA A 95 -12.84 16.00 4.30
C ALA A 95 -13.89 15.53 3.27
N PRO A 96 -14.72 14.52 3.58
CA PRO A 96 -15.75 14.06 2.66
C PRO A 96 -16.65 15.25 2.29
N LYS A 97 -16.90 15.43 0.99
CA LYS A 97 -18.04 16.25 0.54
C LYS A 97 -19.35 15.52 0.84
#